data_AF-A0A6N9PWJ4-F1
#
_entry.id   AF-A0A6N9PWJ4-F1
#
_cell.length_a   1.000
_cell.length_b   1.000
_cell.length_c   1.000
_cell.angle_alpha   90.00
_cell.angle_beta   90.00
_cell.angle_gamma   90.00
#
_symmetry.space_group_name_H-M   'P 1'
#
loop_
_entity.id
_entity.type
_entity.pdbx_description
1 polymer ?
#
loop_
_entity_poly.entity_id
_entity_poly.type
_entity_poly.pdbx_seq_one_letter_code
_entity_poly.pdbx_strand_id
1 'polypeptide(L)'
;MTLANEKYAGNAVLNKTYVVDCISKKVRRNDGKARPMYFVENNHPAIIDPATFGRAQEELARRTGKRKVKQKGTKTELGRYSSKYALTELLVCGECGTPYRRCTWTVKGEKKPVWRCINRLDFGKRYCHHSPTMEESVLQEAVMAAIMSTAKQSSDVLGTLKLHIGMGLKNDDGEDNSLDIQIRIAEIDAEFKTMLQAIATDTVEDFDEQRATTLMAEKNSLEQQLPKYDNAQQERENAESRLDEIFTILNGLENHPMEYDDRLVRQVLECVVVESKEKIKAVFAGGLEVEQAIENA
;
A
#
# COMPACT_ATOMS: atom_id res chain seq x y z
N MET A 1 -9.85 -16.08 -2.54
CA MET A 1 -9.72 -15.48 -1.19
C MET A 1 -8.58 -16.20 -0.46
N THR A 2 -7.39 -16.25 -1.06
CA THR A 2 -6.22 -16.96 -0.54
C THR A 2 -5.19 -15.99 0.02
N LEU A 3 -5.03 -14.83 -0.62
CA LEU A 3 -4.04 -13.82 -0.25
C LEU A 3 -4.24 -13.20 1.14
N ALA A 4 -5.44 -13.22 1.72
CA ALA A 4 -5.72 -12.60 3.02
C ALA A 4 -5.64 -13.57 4.22
N ASN A 5 -5.29 -14.84 3.98
CA ASN A 5 -5.28 -15.85 5.04
C ASN A 5 -3.91 -15.87 5.72
N GLU A 6 -3.88 -15.45 6.98
CA GLU A 6 -2.65 -15.34 7.79
C GLU A 6 -1.91 -16.67 7.96
N LYS A 7 -2.61 -17.79 7.76
CA LYS A 7 -2.03 -19.13 7.84
C LYS A 7 -0.90 -19.35 6.84
N TYR A 8 -0.95 -18.71 5.68
CA TYR A 8 0.13 -18.87 4.69
C TYR A 8 1.47 -18.30 5.19
N ALA A 9 1.43 -17.29 6.08
CA ALA A 9 2.61 -16.72 6.71
C ALA A 9 3.01 -17.44 8.01
N GLY A 10 2.43 -18.62 8.31
CA GLY A 10 2.73 -19.36 9.53
C GLY A 10 1.92 -18.94 10.76
N ASN A 11 1.06 -17.93 10.64
CA ASN A 11 0.32 -17.34 11.76
C ASN A 11 -1.08 -17.94 11.92
N ALA A 12 -1.69 -17.77 13.10
CA ALA A 12 -3.05 -18.23 13.36
C ALA A 12 -3.84 -17.23 14.21
N VAL A 13 -5.04 -16.88 13.76
CA VAL A 13 -6.00 -16.17 14.61
C VAL A 13 -7.01 -17.17 15.19
N LEU A 14 -7.02 -17.27 16.51
CA LEU A 14 -7.98 -18.07 17.28
C LEU A 14 -9.25 -17.27 17.59
N ASN A 15 -10.34 -17.98 17.90
CA ASN A 15 -11.64 -17.39 18.25
C ASN A 15 -12.24 -16.44 17.18
N LYS A 16 -12.03 -16.74 15.88
CA LYS A 16 -12.67 -16.01 14.77
C LYS A 16 -14.19 -16.07 14.79
N THR A 17 -14.76 -17.07 15.45
CA THR A 17 -16.21 -17.27 15.62
C THR A 17 -16.52 -17.71 17.04
N TYR A 18 -17.74 -17.45 17.49
CA TYR A 18 -18.23 -17.93 18.78
C TYR A 18 -19.71 -18.34 18.68
N VAL A 19 -20.13 -19.23 19.57
CA VAL A 19 -21.54 -19.64 19.69
C VAL A 19 -22.26 -18.60 20.55
N VAL A 20 -23.30 -17.97 20.00
CA VAL A 20 -24.10 -16.95 20.70
C VAL A 20 -25.03 -17.60 21.70
N ASP A 21 -25.63 -18.73 21.31
CA ASP A 21 -26.60 -19.46 22.10
C ASP A 21 -26.35 -20.97 21.96
N CYS A 22 -26.12 -21.60 23.10
CA CYS A 22 -25.81 -23.01 23.25
C CYS A 22 -26.95 -23.92 22.75
N ILE A 23 -28.19 -23.44 22.82
CA ILE A 23 -29.40 -24.21 22.46
C ILE A 23 -29.64 -24.10 20.96
N SER A 24 -29.66 -22.89 20.40
CA SER A 24 -29.85 -22.71 18.95
C SER A 24 -28.60 -23.00 18.11
N LYS A 25 -27.43 -23.23 18.74
CA LYS A 25 -26.12 -23.46 18.10
C LYS A 25 -25.76 -22.39 17.06
N LYS A 26 -26.29 -21.18 17.22
CA LYS A 26 -26.04 -20.07 16.30
C LYS A 26 -24.61 -19.57 16.47
N VAL A 27 -23.79 -19.79 15.44
CA VAL A 27 -22.41 -19.31 15.36
C VAL A 27 -22.40 -17.91 14.75
N ARG A 28 -21.70 -16.97 15.39
CA ARG A 28 -21.41 -15.65 14.82
C ARG A 28 -19.91 -15.46 14.65
N ARG A 29 -19.54 -14.62 13.70
CA ARG A 29 -18.17 -14.12 13.57
C ARG A 29 -17.86 -13.21 14.75
N ASN A 30 -16.68 -13.38 15.31
CA ASN A 30 -16.17 -12.52 16.35
C ASN A 30 -15.51 -11.30 15.68
N ASP A 31 -15.88 -10.10 16.13
CA ASP A 31 -15.29 -8.82 15.74
C ASP A 31 -14.34 -8.27 16.82
N GLY A 32 -14.04 -9.09 17.84
CA GLY A 32 -13.22 -8.71 19.00
C GLY A 32 -14.00 -8.02 20.12
N LYS A 33 -15.27 -7.63 19.90
CA LYS A 33 -16.08 -6.94 20.93
C LYS A 33 -16.74 -7.92 21.90
N ALA A 34 -17.22 -9.05 21.39
CA ALA A 34 -17.95 -10.03 22.20
C ALA A 34 -17.03 -10.99 22.93
N ARG A 35 -15.88 -11.34 22.34
CA ARG A 35 -14.85 -12.21 22.93
C ARG A 35 -13.46 -11.80 22.46
N PRO A 36 -12.41 -12.00 23.28
CA PRO A 36 -11.04 -11.77 22.84
C PRO A 36 -10.68 -12.71 21.67
N MET A 37 -10.01 -12.13 20.68
CA MET A 37 -9.37 -12.86 19.59
C MET A 37 -7.87 -12.90 19.86
N TYR A 38 -7.25 -14.06 19.67
CA TYR A 38 -5.83 -14.25 19.93
C TYR A 38 -5.09 -14.44 18.62
N PHE A 39 -4.10 -13.60 18.36
CA PHE A 39 -3.16 -13.76 17.26
C PHE A 39 -1.96 -14.55 17.77
N VAL A 40 -1.63 -15.64 17.09
CA VAL A 40 -0.50 -16.51 17.43
C VAL A 40 0.47 -16.50 16.26
N GLU A 41 1.66 -15.96 16.50
CA GLU A 41 2.75 -15.95 15.54
C GLU A 41 3.43 -17.31 15.44
N ASN A 42 3.91 -17.64 14.24
CA ASN A 42 4.71 -18.85 14.00
C ASN A 42 4.06 -20.15 14.53
N ASN A 43 2.73 -20.23 14.47
CA ASN A 43 1.96 -21.39 14.91
C ASN A 43 2.32 -22.68 14.14
N HIS A 44 2.73 -22.54 12.88
CA HIS A 44 3.13 -23.63 12.00
C HIS A 44 4.13 -23.13 10.95
N PRO A 45 4.88 -24.03 10.29
CA PRO A 45 5.79 -23.64 9.23
C PRO A 45 5.08 -22.84 8.14
N ALA A 46 5.60 -21.66 7.86
CA ALA A 46 5.04 -20.78 6.85
C ALA A 46 5.19 -21.39 5.44
N ILE A 47 4.16 -21.21 4.61
CA ILE A 47 4.18 -21.63 3.20
C ILE A 47 4.85 -20.55 2.35
N ILE A 48 4.67 -19.28 2.73
CA ILE A 48 5.31 -18.11 2.13
C ILE A 48 5.97 -17.29 3.24
N ASP A 49 7.06 -16.60 2.91
CA ASP A 49 7.75 -15.77 3.89
C ASP A 49 6.86 -14.58 4.35
N PRO A 50 6.99 -14.14 5.61
CA PRO A 50 6.20 -13.03 6.16
C PRO A 50 6.31 -11.74 5.34
N ALA A 51 7.49 -11.43 4.80
CA ALA A 51 7.70 -10.22 4.00
C ALA A 51 6.87 -10.24 2.70
N THR A 52 6.85 -11.37 1.99
CA THR A 52 6.04 -11.57 0.79
C THR A 52 4.55 -11.56 1.10
N PHE A 53 4.12 -12.12 2.23
CA PHE A 53 2.73 -12.00 2.67
C PHE A 53 2.34 -10.55 2.99
N GLY A 54 3.24 -9.80 3.63
CA GLY A 54 3.09 -8.37 3.92
C GLY A 54 2.89 -7.56 2.64
N ARG A 55 3.79 -7.69 1.66
CA ARG A 55 3.64 -7.06 0.33
C ARG A 55 2.32 -7.40 -0.36
N ALA A 56 1.84 -8.63 -0.19
CA ALA A 56 0.53 -9.03 -0.73
C ALA A 56 -0.64 -8.36 0.00
N GLN A 57 -0.55 -8.15 1.33
CA GLN A 57 -1.54 -7.39 2.09
C GLN A 57 -1.56 -5.92 1.67
N GLU A 58 -0.39 -5.30 1.50
CA GLU A 58 -0.28 -3.91 1.02
C GLU A 58 -0.94 -3.73 -0.35
N GLU A 59 -0.65 -4.64 -1.29
CA GLU A 59 -1.27 -4.61 -2.62
C GLU A 59 -2.79 -4.84 -2.54
N LEU A 60 -3.26 -5.68 -1.60
CA LEU A 60 -4.68 -5.87 -1.35
C LEU A 60 -5.33 -4.59 -0.80
N ALA A 61 -4.71 -3.96 0.19
CA ALA A 61 -5.14 -2.71 0.81
C ALA A 61 -5.16 -1.57 -0.21
N ARG A 62 -4.12 -1.47 -1.05
CA ARG A 62 -4.07 -0.52 -2.18
C ARG A 62 -5.23 -0.75 -3.14
N ARG A 63 -5.58 -2.01 -3.46
CA ARG A 63 -6.72 -2.31 -4.34
C ARG A 63 -8.07 -1.96 -3.72
N THR A 64 -8.26 -2.23 -2.43
CA THR A 64 -9.53 -1.97 -1.72
C THR A 64 -9.72 -0.51 -1.34
N GLY A 65 -8.64 0.21 -1.03
CA GLY A 65 -8.66 1.63 -0.66
C GLY A 65 -8.92 2.59 -1.83
N LYS A 66 -8.90 2.11 -3.07
CA LYS A 66 -9.13 2.94 -4.26
C LYS A 66 -10.59 3.38 -4.37
N ARG A 67 -10.79 4.67 -4.67
CA ARG A 67 -12.10 5.27 -4.90
C ARG A 67 -12.83 4.60 -6.08
N LYS A 68 -14.15 4.46 -5.96
CA LYS A 68 -15.01 3.91 -7.03
C LYS A 68 -14.87 4.76 -8.30
N VAL A 69 -14.32 4.15 -9.34
CA VAL A 69 -14.03 4.77 -10.65
C VAL A 69 -15.29 4.95 -11.50
N LYS A 70 -16.40 4.28 -11.18
CA LYS A 70 -17.65 4.36 -11.96
C LYS A 70 -18.86 4.52 -11.05
N GLN A 71 -19.46 5.72 -11.07
CA GLN A 71 -20.67 6.03 -10.28
C GLN A 71 -21.97 5.71 -11.03
N LYS A 72 -21.95 5.58 -12.37
CA LYS A 72 -23.14 5.34 -13.20
C LYS A 72 -22.98 4.09 -14.06
N GLY A 73 -23.92 3.15 -14.00
CA GLY A 73 -23.98 1.99 -14.92
C GLY A 73 -23.08 0.80 -14.54
N THR A 74 -22.95 0.48 -13.25
CA THR A 74 -22.25 -0.72 -12.75
C THR A 74 -23.18 -1.52 -11.85
N LYS A 75 -23.32 -2.84 -12.08
CA LYS A 75 -24.11 -3.75 -11.23
C LYS A 75 -23.35 -4.25 -9.99
N THR A 76 -22.04 -4.02 -9.91
CA THR A 76 -21.18 -4.42 -8.80
C THR A 76 -20.33 -3.24 -8.33
N GLU A 77 -20.17 -3.13 -7.01
CA GLU A 77 -19.48 -2.02 -6.33
C GLU A 77 -17.99 -1.92 -6.67
N LEU A 78 -17.41 -3.02 -7.14
CA LEU A 78 -16.02 -3.16 -7.56
C LEU A 78 -16.00 -3.46 -9.06
N GLY A 79 -16.39 -2.48 -9.89
CA GLY A 79 -16.25 -2.57 -11.36
C GLY A 79 -14.87 -3.12 -11.69
N ARG A 80 -14.82 -4.42 -12.05
CA ARG A 80 -13.66 -5.30 -11.87
C ARG A 80 -12.35 -4.62 -12.24
N TYR A 81 -11.46 -4.48 -11.25
CA TYR A 81 -10.04 -4.23 -11.44
C TYR A 81 -9.53 -5.16 -12.56
N SER A 82 -9.25 -4.60 -13.73
CA SER A 82 -8.59 -5.30 -14.81
C SER A 82 -7.22 -4.68 -14.93
N SER A 83 -6.20 -5.38 -14.43
CA SER A 83 -4.79 -4.98 -14.55
C SER A 83 -4.28 -5.03 -16.00
N LYS A 84 -5.17 -5.17 -16.99
CA LYS A 84 -4.84 -5.38 -18.40
C LYS A 84 -4.05 -4.22 -19.01
N TYR A 85 -4.35 -2.98 -18.62
CA TYR A 85 -3.66 -1.78 -19.12
C TYR A 85 -3.16 -0.94 -17.94
N ALA A 86 -1.87 -0.60 -17.90
CA ALA A 86 -1.22 0.16 -16.84
C ALA A 86 -1.89 1.51 -16.61
N LEU A 87 -2.21 2.23 -17.69
CA LEU A 87 -2.84 3.55 -17.64
C LEU A 87 -4.25 3.57 -17.01
N THR A 88 -4.93 2.43 -16.84
CA THR A 88 -6.30 2.35 -16.26
C THR A 88 -6.39 2.98 -14.87
N GLU A 89 -5.27 3.00 -14.15
CA GLU A 89 -5.22 3.51 -12.78
C GLU A 89 -4.12 4.54 -12.55
N LEU A 90 -3.22 4.68 -13.51
CA LEU A 90 -2.12 5.63 -13.44
C LEU A 90 -2.52 6.96 -14.08
N LEU A 91 -3.39 6.96 -15.10
CA LEU A 91 -3.70 8.16 -15.86
C LEU A 91 -4.78 9.01 -15.17
N VAL A 92 -4.39 10.22 -14.77
CA VAL A 92 -5.20 11.16 -13.98
C VAL A 92 -5.40 12.47 -14.73
N CYS A 93 -6.56 13.10 -14.56
CA CYS A 93 -6.84 14.41 -15.12
C CYS A 93 -6.21 15.54 -14.31
N GLY A 94 -5.38 16.38 -14.94
CA GLY A 94 -4.81 17.57 -14.31
C GLY A 94 -5.84 18.66 -13.97
N GLU A 95 -7.00 18.67 -14.63
CA GLU A 95 -8.05 19.67 -14.36
C GLU A 95 -8.90 19.31 -13.14
N CYS A 96 -9.38 18.06 -13.04
CA CYS A 96 -10.37 17.67 -12.02
C CYS A 96 -9.91 16.55 -11.10
N GLY A 97 -8.68 16.04 -11.28
CA GLY A 97 -8.10 14.96 -10.47
C GLY A 97 -8.76 13.59 -10.63
N THR A 98 -9.80 13.46 -11.47
CA THR A 98 -10.43 12.15 -11.69
C THR A 98 -9.65 11.31 -12.70
N PRO A 99 -9.63 9.98 -12.56
CA PRO A 99 -8.92 9.12 -13.50
C PRO A 99 -9.47 9.22 -14.91
N TYR A 100 -8.64 8.84 -15.87
CA TYR A 100 -9.07 8.60 -17.25
C TYR A 100 -9.60 7.18 -17.41
N ARG A 101 -10.52 6.99 -18.37
CA ARG A 101 -11.09 5.70 -18.73
C ARG A 101 -10.77 5.41 -20.19
N ARG A 102 -10.23 4.21 -20.45
CA ARG A 102 -10.05 3.68 -21.81
C ARG A 102 -11.41 3.49 -22.47
N CYS A 103 -11.56 4.04 -23.66
CA CYS A 103 -12.71 3.95 -24.53
C CYS A 103 -12.23 3.51 -25.92
N THR A 104 -13.08 2.84 -26.68
CA THR A 104 -12.78 2.53 -28.09
C THR A 104 -13.65 3.42 -28.96
N TRP A 105 -13.00 4.22 -29.81
CA TRP A 105 -13.67 4.98 -30.86
C TRP A 105 -13.62 4.19 -32.16
N THR A 106 -14.68 4.29 -32.96
CA THR A 106 -14.69 3.75 -34.32
C THR A 106 -14.69 4.93 -35.28
N VAL A 107 -13.60 5.10 -36.03
CA VAL A 107 -13.44 6.16 -37.02
C VAL A 107 -13.25 5.49 -38.37
N LYS A 108 -14.14 5.78 -39.34
CA LYS A 108 -14.08 5.18 -40.70
C LYS A 108 -13.98 3.64 -40.71
N GLY A 109 -14.58 2.97 -39.72
CA GLY A 109 -14.55 1.50 -39.59
C GLY A 109 -13.37 0.96 -38.78
N GLU A 110 -12.36 1.79 -38.49
CA GLU A 110 -11.20 1.41 -37.68
C GLU A 110 -11.45 1.70 -36.20
N LYS A 111 -11.07 0.75 -35.34
CA LYS A 111 -11.19 0.89 -33.88
C LYS A 111 -9.91 1.49 -33.32
N LYS A 112 -10.01 2.71 -32.77
CA LYS A 112 -8.92 3.40 -32.09
C LYS A 112 -9.17 3.49 -30.58
N PRO A 113 -8.28 2.97 -29.74
CA PRO A 113 -8.37 3.16 -28.30
C PRO A 113 -7.97 4.58 -27.91
N VAL A 114 -8.80 5.21 -27.09
CA VAL A 114 -8.61 6.56 -26.58
C VAL A 114 -8.87 6.60 -25.08
N TRP A 115 -8.25 7.54 -24.39
CA TRP A 115 -8.40 7.78 -22.98
C TRP A 115 -9.15 9.09 -22.75
N ARG A 116 -10.18 9.04 -21.88
CA ARG A 116 -10.99 10.22 -21.56
C ARG A 116 -11.25 10.32 -20.06
N CYS A 117 -11.17 11.54 -19.52
CA CYS A 117 -11.54 11.83 -18.14
C CYS A 117 -12.95 11.31 -17.81
N ILE A 118 -13.07 10.64 -16.67
CA ILE A 118 -14.31 10.02 -16.21
C ILE A 118 -15.40 11.06 -15.96
N ASN A 119 -15.07 12.17 -15.28
CA ASN A 119 -16.06 13.22 -15.04
C ASN A 119 -16.62 13.78 -16.34
N ARG A 120 -15.75 13.92 -17.36
CA ARG A 120 -16.16 14.41 -18.69
C ARG A 120 -17.01 13.40 -19.47
N LEU A 121 -16.79 12.10 -19.24
CA LEU A 121 -17.62 11.03 -19.82
C LEU A 121 -18.98 10.90 -19.13
N ASP A 122 -19.00 10.90 -17.80
CA ASP A 122 -20.21 10.54 -17.02
C ASP A 122 -21.10 11.76 -16.74
N PHE A 123 -20.51 12.97 -16.64
CA PHE A 123 -21.20 14.21 -16.27
C PHE A 123 -21.00 15.37 -17.25
N GLY A 124 -20.37 15.13 -18.40
CA GLY A 124 -20.09 16.16 -19.40
C GLY A 124 -19.19 17.26 -18.82
N LYS A 125 -19.43 18.52 -19.22
CA LYS A 125 -18.61 19.66 -18.78
C LYS A 125 -18.92 20.18 -17.37
N ARG A 126 -19.72 19.48 -16.56
CA ARG A 126 -20.16 20.02 -15.26
C ARG A 126 -19.03 20.15 -14.25
N TYR A 127 -18.10 19.18 -14.23
CA TYR A 127 -17.00 19.10 -13.27
C TYR A 127 -15.62 19.14 -13.92
N CYS A 128 -15.57 19.19 -15.25
CA CYS A 128 -14.34 19.10 -16.04
C CYS A 128 -14.61 19.62 -17.46
N HIS A 129 -14.11 20.82 -17.75
CA HIS A 129 -14.44 21.61 -18.93
C HIS A 129 -13.46 21.37 -20.08
N HIS A 130 -12.17 21.30 -19.77
CA HIS A 130 -11.05 21.40 -20.71
C HIS A 130 -10.25 20.11 -20.91
N SER A 131 -10.49 19.07 -20.09
CA SER A 131 -9.77 17.80 -20.21
C SER A 131 -9.82 17.20 -21.63
N PRO A 132 -8.64 16.94 -22.23
CA PRO A 132 -8.53 16.43 -23.58
C PRO A 132 -8.88 14.94 -23.65
N THR A 133 -9.26 14.49 -24.85
CA THR A 133 -9.24 13.06 -25.22
C THR A 133 -7.85 12.74 -25.76
N MET A 134 -7.25 11.67 -25.28
CA MET A 134 -5.89 11.27 -25.64
C MET A 134 -5.90 9.95 -26.41
N GLU A 135 -5.15 9.84 -27.51
CA GLU A 135 -4.95 8.56 -28.20
C GLU A 135 -3.99 7.67 -27.39
N GLU A 136 -4.25 6.37 -27.35
CA GLU A 136 -3.46 5.46 -26.51
C GLU A 136 -2.00 5.36 -26.94
N SER A 137 -1.72 5.21 -28.23
CA SER A 137 -0.35 5.10 -28.76
C SER A 137 0.50 6.32 -28.39
N VAL A 138 -0.05 7.51 -28.64
CA VAL A 138 0.58 8.79 -28.33
C VAL A 138 0.90 8.93 -26.84
N LEU A 139 -0.01 8.49 -25.96
CA LEU A 139 0.24 8.45 -24.52
C LEU A 139 1.34 7.45 -24.15
N GLN A 140 1.33 6.26 -24.75
CA GLN A 140 2.32 5.22 -24.47
C GLN A 140 3.73 5.69 -24.86
N GLU A 141 3.86 6.31 -26.03
CA GLU A 141 5.12 6.90 -26.51
C GLU A 141 5.63 8.00 -25.57
N ALA A 142 4.76 8.93 -25.18
CA ALA A 142 5.14 10.00 -24.25
C ALA A 142 5.53 9.45 -22.87
N VAL A 143 4.80 8.46 -22.34
CA VAL A 143 5.14 7.83 -21.05
C VAL A 143 6.52 7.16 -21.12
N MET A 144 6.81 6.43 -22.20
CA MET A 144 8.11 5.80 -22.38
C MET A 144 9.23 6.82 -22.58
N ALA A 145 8.98 7.91 -23.30
CA ALA A 145 9.93 9.01 -23.45
C ALA A 145 10.31 9.62 -22.10
N ALA A 146 9.33 9.85 -21.21
CA ALA A 146 9.58 10.35 -19.86
C ALA A 146 10.44 9.38 -19.04
N ILE A 147 10.14 8.07 -19.08
CA ILE A 147 10.92 7.03 -18.40
C ILE A 147 12.35 6.98 -18.93
N MET A 148 12.54 6.93 -20.25
CA MET A 148 13.87 6.86 -20.86
C MET A 148 14.68 8.14 -20.64
N SER A 149 14.05 9.32 -20.68
CA SER A 149 14.73 10.58 -20.39
C SER A 149 15.24 10.60 -18.95
N THR A 150 14.48 10.03 -18.02
CA THR A 150 14.87 9.91 -16.62
C THR A 150 16.01 8.90 -16.45
N ALA A 151 15.92 7.75 -17.12
CA ALA A 151 16.97 6.73 -17.11
C ALA A 151 18.31 7.22 -17.73
N LYS A 152 18.26 8.18 -18.66
CA LYS A 152 19.46 8.80 -19.27
C LYS A 152 20.10 9.88 -18.40
N GLN A 153 19.45 10.32 -17.32
CA GLN A 153 20.11 11.24 -16.38
C GLN A 153 21.27 10.50 -15.71
N SER A 154 22.38 11.21 -15.48
CA SER A 154 23.58 10.60 -14.89
C SER A 154 23.25 9.85 -13.61
N SER A 155 23.80 8.65 -13.46
CA SER A 155 23.66 7.81 -12.27
C SER A 155 23.96 8.55 -10.96
N ASP A 156 24.88 9.52 -10.98
CA ASP A 156 25.21 10.39 -9.84
C ASP A 156 24.05 11.29 -9.40
N VAL A 157 23.29 11.84 -10.35
CA VAL A 157 22.11 12.68 -10.07
C VAL A 157 20.99 11.81 -9.51
N LEU A 158 20.75 10.65 -10.10
CA LEU A 158 19.79 9.67 -9.61
C LEU A 158 20.16 9.18 -8.20
N GLY A 159 21.44 8.91 -7.94
CA GLY A 159 21.95 8.55 -6.62
C GLY A 159 21.79 9.65 -5.58
N THR A 160 22.02 10.90 -5.96
CA THR A 160 21.79 12.06 -5.08
C THR A 160 20.31 12.23 -4.75
N LEU A 161 19.43 12.09 -5.73
CA LEU A 161 17.97 12.11 -5.54
C LEU A 161 17.52 10.98 -4.61
N LYS A 162 18.03 9.76 -4.82
CA LYS A 162 17.76 8.62 -3.95
C LYS A 162 18.11 8.91 -2.49
N LEU A 163 19.28 9.51 -2.23
CA LEU A 163 19.70 9.89 -0.88
C LEU A 163 18.75 10.91 -0.25
N HIS A 164 18.36 11.96 -0.98
CA HIS A 164 17.46 12.98 -0.45
C HIS A 164 16.06 12.43 -0.16
N ILE A 165 15.53 11.58 -1.05
CA ILE A 165 14.23 10.90 -0.83
C ILE A 165 14.33 9.96 0.37
N GLY A 166 15.39 9.16 0.45
CA GLY A 166 15.64 8.25 1.58
C GLY A 166 15.80 8.99 2.92
N MET A 167 16.43 10.16 2.93
CA MET A 167 16.51 11.02 4.13
C MET A 167 15.15 11.59 4.52
N GLY A 168 14.31 11.99 3.54
CA GLY A 168 12.95 12.45 3.80
C GLY A 168 12.03 11.36 4.40
N LEU A 169 12.25 10.09 4.04
CA LEU A 169 11.58 8.95 4.66
C LEU A 169 12.06 8.66 6.08
N LYS A 170 13.29 9.06 6.42
CA LYS A 170 13.91 8.84 7.75
C LYS A 170 13.54 9.93 8.74
N ASN A 171 13.53 11.20 8.31
CA ASN A 171 13.40 12.39 9.17
C ASN A 171 12.02 12.60 9.85
N ASP A 172 11.07 11.67 9.75
CA ASP A 172 9.87 11.68 10.61
C ASP A 172 10.23 11.00 11.94
N ASP A 173 11.27 11.53 12.60
CA ASP A 173 11.78 11.07 13.88
C ASP A 173 10.87 11.62 14.99
N GLY A 174 9.66 11.07 15.11
CA GLY A 174 9.19 10.79 16.46
C GLY A 174 10.19 9.80 17.04
N GLU A 175 10.85 10.11 18.15
CA GLU A 175 11.82 9.22 18.80
C GLU A 175 11.28 7.78 18.77
N ASP A 176 12.02 6.88 18.12
CA ASP A 176 11.67 5.47 18.04
C ASP A 176 11.87 4.85 19.44
N ASN A 177 10.86 5.08 20.29
CA ASN A 177 10.83 4.58 21.65
C ASN A 177 10.46 3.08 21.69
N SER A 178 10.47 2.37 20.56
CA SER A 178 10.22 0.91 20.52
C SER A 178 11.17 0.17 21.47
N LEU A 179 12.45 0.57 21.50
CA LEU A 179 13.45 0.00 22.38
C LEU A 179 13.14 0.25 23.86
N ASP A 180 12.76 1.48 24.22
CA ASP A 180 12.38 1.84 25.60
C ASP A 180 11.10 1.12 26.05
N ILE A 181 10.12 0.98 25.14
CA ILE A 181 8.89 0.23 25.37
C ILE A 181 9.19 -1.25 25.61
N GLN A 182 10.08 -1.86 24.82
CA GLN A 182 10.50 -3.26 24.99
C GLN A 182 11.25 -3.48 26.31
N ILE A 183 12.14 -2.55 26.69
CA ILE A 183 12.82 -2.57 27.99
C ILE A 183 11.78 -2.54 29.11
N ARG A 184 10.81 -1.62 29.04
CA ARG A 184 9.77 -1.50 30.05
C ARG A 184 8.89 -2.76 30.18
N ILE A 185 8.53 -3.39 29.06
CA ILE A 185 7.80 -4.67 29.09
C ILE A 185 8.63 -5.76 29.77
N ALA A 186 9.93 -5.85 29.47
CA ALA A 186 10.82 -6.82 30.08
C ALA A 186 11.00 -6.61 31.59
N GLU A 187 11.05 -5.35 32.04
CA GLU A 187 11.03 -5.00 33.47
C GLU A 187 9.73 -5.44 34.14
N ILE A 188 8.59 -5.16 33.53
CA ILE A 188 7.28 -5.57 34.05
C ILE A 188 7.21 -7.10 34.15
N ASP A 189 7.70 -7.84 33.16
CA ASP A 189 7.74 -9.31 33.18
C ASP A 189 8.68 -9.86 34.25
N ALA A 190 9.81 -9.20 34.50
CA ALA A 190 10.71 -9.55 35.59
C ALA A 190 10.04 -9.30 36.95
N GLU A 191 9.39 -8.14 37.15
CA GLU A 191 8.62 -7.84 38.36
C GLU A 191 7.50 -8.88 38.58
N PHE A 192 6.75 -9.23 37.53
CA PHE A 192 5.70 -10.25 37.60
C PHE A 192 6.24 -11.62 38.00
N LYS A 193 7.38 -12.02 37.42
CA LYS A 193 8.04 -13.28 37.75
C LYS A 193 8.48 -13.33 39.20
N THR A 194 9.01 -12.22 39.75
CA THR A 194 9.39 -12.16 41.17
C THR A 194 8.18 -12.26 42.10
N MET A 195 7.06 -11.61 41.77
CA MET A 195 5.81 -11.74 42.54
C MET A 195 5.29 -13.18 42.55
N LEU A 196 5.30 -13.87 41.40
CA LEU A 196 4.89 -15.28 41.32
C LEU A 196 5.79 -16.21 42.13
N GLN A 197 7.10 -15.95 42.16
CA GLN A 197 8.06 -16.73 42.96
C GLN A 197 7.88 -16.51 44.47
N ALA A 198 7.50 -15.31 44.90
CA ALA A 198 7.20 -15.02 46.31
C ALA A 198 5.96 -15.78 46.79
N ILE A 199 4.92 -15.89 45.95
CA ILE A 199 3.74 -16.72 46.24
C ILE A 199 4.11 -18.21 46.32
N ALA A 200 4.94 -18.70 45.40
CA ALA A 200 5.35 -20.11 45.36
C ALA A 200 6.24 -20.54 46.54
N THR A 201 6.87 -19.58 47.24
CA THR A 201 7.73 -19.83 48.41
C THR A 201 7.01 -19.64 49.74
N ASP A 202 5.69 -19.43 49.73
CA ASP A 202 4.82 -19.28 50.92
C ASP A 202 5.27 -18.13 51.86
N THR A 203 5.93 -17.11 51.29
CA THR A 203 6.55 -16.02 52.06
C THR A 203 5.64 -14.80 52.26
N VAL A 204 4.42 -14.79 51.69
CA VAL A 204 3.52 -13.62 51.73
C VAL A 204 2.06 -14.05 51.87
N GLU A 205 1.37 -13.55 52.92
CA GLU A 205 -0.07 -13.77 53.15
C GLU A 205 -0.97 -12.83 52.32
N ASP A 206 -0.42 -11.75 51.76
CA ASP A 206 -1.16 -10.69 51.08
C ASP A 206 -0.53 -10.39 49.72
N PHE A 207 -1.07 -10.99 48.66
CA PHE A 207 -0.67 -10.72 47.28
C PHE A 207 -1.21 -9.34 46.88
N ASP A 208 -0.32 -8.43 46.48
CA ASP A 208 -0.70 -7.08 46.03
C ASP A 208 -1.36 -7.12 44.64
N GLU A 209 -2.63 -7.54 44.64
CA GLU A 209 -3.47 -7.68 43.45
C GLU A 209 -3.66 -6.33 42.73
N GLN A 210 -3.63 -5.22 43.46
CA GLN A 210 -3.74 -3.87 42.87
C GLN A 210 -2.49 -3.50 42.07
N ARG A 211 -1.30 -3.80 42.60
CA ARG A 211 -0.05 -3.59 41.86
C ARG A 211 0.04 -4.51 40.64
N ALA A 212 -0.34 -5.78 40.79
CA ALA A 212 -0.35 -6.75 39.70
C ALA A 212 -1.30 -6.33 38.56
N THR A 213 -2.51 -5.86 38.87
CA THR A 213 -3.47 -5.37 37.88
C THR A 213 -2.99 -4.10 37.18
N THR A 214 -2.33 -3.20 37.90
CA THR A 214 -1.76 -1.96 37.33
C THR A 214 -0.64 -2.27 36.34
N LEU A 215 0.28 -3.15 36.70
CA LEU A 215 1.38 -3.58 35.83
C LEU A 215 0.88 -4.33 34.58
N MET A 216 -0.14 -5.17 34.71
CA MET A 216 -0.77 -5.81 33.55
C MET A 216 -1.44 -4.79 32.63
N ALA A 217 -2.11 -3.77 33.19
CA ALA A 217 -2.73 -2.71 32.38
C ALA A 217 -1.67 -1.90 31.63
N GLU A 218 -0.56 -1.57 32.30
CA GLU A 218 0.60 -0.90 31.69
C GLU A 218 1.18 -1.75 30.56
N LYS A 219 1.51 -3.02 30.82
CA LYS A 219 2.01 -3.97 29.82
C LYS A 219 1.09 -4.08 28.60
N ASN A 220 -0.21 -4.28 28.81
CA ASN A 220 -1.18 -4.34 27.73
C ASN A 220 -1.22 -3.05 26.90
N SER A 221 -1.06 -1.89 27.54
CA SER A 221 -1.03 -0.60 26.84
C SER A 221 0.24 -0.41 26.00
N LEU A 222 1.38 -0.89 26.50
CA LEU A 222 2.67 -0.85 25.82
C LEU A 222 2.72 -1.85 24.64
N GLU A 223 2.21 -3.07 24.85
CA GLU A 223 2.06 -4.08 23.80
C GLU A 223 1.13 -3.62 22.67
N GLN A 224 0.13 -2.76 22.96
CA GLN A 224 -0.71 -2.15 21.92
C GLN A 224 -0.03 -1.03 21.14
N GLN A 225 1.05 -0.45 21.67
CA GLN A 225 1.81 0.62 21.00
C GLN A 225 2.87 0.06 20.05
N LEU A 226 3.51 -1.06 20.40
CA LEU A 226 4.54 -1.72 19.59
C LEU A 226 4.15 -1.92 18.11
N PRO A 227 2.94 -2.45 17.78
CA PRO A 227 2.54 -2.64 16.39
C PRO A 227 2.52 -1.36 15.56
N LYS A 228 2.39 -0.18 16.17
CA LYS A 228 2.42 1.09 15.44
C LYS A 228 3.83 1.42 14.96
N TYR A 229 4.83 1.17 15.80
CA TYR A 229 6.24 1.35 15.46
C TYR A 229 6.68 0.30 14.44
N ASP A 230 6.33 -0.97 14.66
CA ASP A 230 6.66 -2.05 13.74
C ASP A 230 6.04 -1.84 12.34
N ASN A 231 4.77 -1.43 12.27
CA ASN A 231 4.13 -1.12 10.98
C ASN A 231 4.77 0.10 10.31
N ALA A 232 5.06 1.17 11.05
CA ALA A 232 5.69 2.36 10.49
C ALA A 232 7.11 2.07 9.99
N GLN A 233 7.88 1.27 10.73
CA GLN A 233 9.20 0.81 10.32
C GLN A 233 9.11 -0.07 9.07
N GLN A 234 8.19 -1.03 9.05
CA GLN A 234 7.98 -1.92 7.91
C GLN A 234 7.54 -1.14 6.66
N GLU A 235 6.66 -0.14 6.79
CA GLU A 235 6.27 0.74 5.70
C GLU A 235 7.47 1.54 5.14
N ARG A 236 8.36 2.02 6.02
CA ARG A 236 9.60 2.70 5.62
C ARG A 236 10.57 1.77 4.90
N GLU A 237 10.82 0.58 5.43
CA GLU A 237 11.67 -0.43 4.81
C GLU A 237 11.14 -0.86 3.44
N ASN A 238 9.82 -1.05 3.33
CA ASN A 238 9.16 -1.35 2.06
C ASN A 238 9.28 -0.18 1.07
N ALA A 239 9.17 1.07 1.53
CA ALA A 239 9.38 2.24 0.69
C ALA A 239 10.84 2.34 0.18
N GLU A 240 11.83 2.11 1.05
CA GLU A 240 13.26 2.11 0.70
C GLU A 240 13.58 0.98 -0.29
N SER A 241 13.09 -0.23 -0.04
CA SER A 241 13.24 -1.36 -0.96
C SER A 241 12.60 -1.09 -2.33
N ARG A 242 11.43 -0.44 -2.38
CA ARG A 242 10.78 -0.08 -3.64
C ARG A 242 11.60 0.95 -4.43
N LEU A 243 12.18 1.94 -3.74
CA LEU A 243 13.08 2.90 -4.39
C LEU A 243 14.29 2.20 -4.99
N ASP A 244 14.91 1.28 -4.25
CA ASP A 244 16.06 0.49 -4.72
C ASP A 244 15.75 -0.30 -5.99
N GLU A 245 14.58 -0.96 -6.03
CA GLU A 245 14.10 -1.67 -7.22
C GLU A 245 13.95 -0.73 -8.42
N ILE A 246 13.35 0.46 -8.22
CA ILE A 246 13.13 1.44 -9.28
C ILE A 246 14.46 1.96 -9.84
N PHE A 247 15.40 2.34 -8.98
CA PHE A 247 16.71 2.80 -9.43
C PHE A 247 17.50 1.70 -10.13
N THR A 248 17.38 0.45 -9.68
CA THR A 248 17.99 -0.70 -10.37
C THR A 248 17.40 -0.89 -11.77
N ILE A 249 16.07 -0.77 -11.90
CA ILE A 249 15.39 -0.82 -13.19
C ILE A 249 15.89 0.34 -14.08
N LEU A 250 15.87 1.58 -13.60
CA LEU A 250 16.27 2.76 -14.38
C LEU A 250 17.72 2.66 -14.89
N ASN A 251 18.65 2.22 -14.04
CA ASN A 251 20.04 1.98 -14.45
C ASN A 251 20.13 0.86 -15.50
N GLY A 252 19.33 -0.20 -15.37
CA GLY A 252 19.28 -1.28 -16.37
C GLY A 252 18.70 -0.84 -17.74
N LEU A 253 17.93 0.24 -17.78
CA LEU A 253 17.41 0.84 -19.01
C LEU A 253 18.40 1.79 -19.67
N GLU A 254 19.49 2.14 -18.99
CA GLU A 254 20.53 3.03 -19.50
C GLU A 254 21.10 2.41 -20.79
N ASN A 255 20.75 3.00 -21.93
CA ASN A 255 21.16 2.61 -23.30
C ASN A 255 20.34 1.52 -24.01
N HIS A 256 19.20 1.09 -23.47
CA HIS A 256 18.29 0.15 -24.15
C HIS A 256 16.96 0.82 -24.51
N PRO A 257 16.72 1.13 -25.80
CA PRO A 257 15.39 1.53 -26.25
C PRO A 257 14.41 0.39 -25.99
N MET A 258 13.36 0.69 -25.22
CA MET A 258 12.32 -0.27 -24.86
C MET A 258 10.97 0.15 -25.45
N GLU A 259 10.22 -0.84 -25.95
CA GLU A 259 8.82 -0.65 -26.27
C GLU A 259 7.99 -0.46 -24.99
N TYR A 260 6.77 0.04 -25.14
CA TYR A 260 5.86 0.22 -24.03
C TYR A 260 5.54 -1.13 -23.35
N ASP A 261 5.87 -1.24 -22.07
CA ASP A 261 5.55 -2.39 -21.22
C ASP A 261 4.71 -1.95 -20.02
N ASP A 262 3.49 -2.49 -19.92
CA ASP A 262 2.57 -2.24 -18.81
C ASP A 262 3.16 -2.64 -17.44
N ARG A 263 4.06 -3.62 -17.37
CA ARG A 263 4.70 -4.05 -16.12
C ARG A 263 5.71 -3.01 -15.66
N LEU A 264 6.59 -2.59 -16.55
CA LEU A 264 7.59 -1.56 -16.28
C LEU A 264 6.93 -0.27 -15.81
N VAL A 265 5.91 0.19 -16.56
CA VAL A 265 5.19 1.44 -16.25
C VAL A 265 4.57 1.39 -14.86
N ARG A 266 4.04 0.24 -14.43
CA ARG A 266 3.48 0.07 -13.07
C ARG A 266 4.52 0.00 -11.96
N GLN A 267 5.73 -0.48 -12.26
CA GLN A 267 6.81 -0.56 -11.28
C GLN A 267 7.44 0.82 -11.06
N VAL A 268 7.61 1.58 -12.13
CA VAL A 268 8.36 2.83 -12.13
C VAL A 268 7.49 4.05 -11.81
N LEU A 269 6.25 4.10 -12.33
CA LEU A 269 5.37 5.27 -12.18
C LEU A 269 4.32 5.06 -11.09
N GLU A 270 4.11 6.11 -10.30
CA GLU A 270 3.02 6.21 -9.35
C GLU A 270 1.74 6.71 -10.02
N CYS A 271 1.84 7.75 -10.85
CA CYS A 271 0.75 8.21 -11.71
C CYS A 271 1.25 9.04 -12.90
N VAL A 272 0.37 9.29 -13.86
CA VAL A 272 0.59 10.15 -15.02
C VAL A 272 -0.54 11.16 -15.08
N VAL A 273 -0.23 12.44 -14.93
CA VAL A 273 -1.20 13.53 -14.94
C VAL A 273 -1.26 14.14 -16.35
N VAL A 274 -2.45 14.13 -16.96
CA VAL A 274 -2.70 14.81 -18.23
C VAL A 274 -3.01 16.27 -17.95
N GLU A 275 -2.05 17.15 -18.20
CA GLU A 275 -2.21 18.61 -18.02
C GLU A 275 -2.93 19.23 -19.23
N SER A 276 -2.54 18.82 -20.44
CA SER A 276 -3.14 19.31 -21.68
C SER A 276 -3.07 18.24 -22.78
N LYS A 277 -3.51 18.58 -24.00
CA LYS A 277 -3.40 17.68 -25.15
C LYS A 277 -1.94 17.45 -25.58
N GLU A 278 -1.06 18.38 -25.22
CA GLU A 278 0.34 18.44 -25.68
C GLU A 278 1.33 18.18 -24.55
N LYS A 279 0.86 17.95 -23.33
CA LYS A 279 1.72 17.83 -22.15
C LYS A 279 1.15 16.87 -21.11
N ILE A 280 2.01 15.97 -20.65
CA ILE A 280 1.77 15.11 -19.50
C ILE A 280 2.85 15.33 -18.45
N LYS A 281 2.53 14.96 -17.21
CA LYS A 281 3.47 14.90 -16.10
C LYS A 281 3.51 13.47 -15.57
N ALA A 282 4.65 12.82 -15.70
CA ALA A 282 4.90 11.50 -15.14
C ALA A 282 5.40 11.67 -13.71
N VAL A 283 4.71 11.06 -12.75
CA VAL A 283 5.11 11.03 -11.34
C VAL A 283 5.67 9.64 -11.07
N PHE A 284 6.97 9.56 -10.80
CA PHE A 284 7.67 8.33 -10.46
C PHE A 284 7.35 7.93 -9.02
N ALA A 285 7.34 6.62 -8.76
CA ALA A 285 7.26 6.14 -7.39
C ALA A 285 8.51 6.62 -6.63
N GLY A 286 8.29 7.42 -5.58
CA GLY A 286 9.34 8.18 -4.91
C GLY A 286 9.21 9.70 -5.05
N GLY A 287 8.22 10.19 -5.81
CA GLY A 287 7.85 11.60 -5.86
C GLY A 287 8.61 12.44 -6.88
N LEU A 288 9.49 11.84 -7.70
CA LEU A 288 10.11 12.56 -8.82
C LEU A 288 9.05 12.87 -9.88
N GLU A 289 8.91 14.15 -10.24
CA GLU A 289 8.00 14.62 -11.27
C GLU A 289 8.77 14.98 -12.54
N VAL A 290 8.33 14.45 -13.68
CA VAL A 290 8.93 14.74 -14.99
C VAL A 290 7.84 15.20 -15.94
N GLU A 291 8.02 16.39 -16.48
CA GLU A 291 7.15 16.92 -17.53
C GLU A 291 7.60 16.41 -18.89
N GLN A 292 6.63 15.96 -19.69
CA GLN A 292 6.89 15.42 -21.01
C GLN A 292 5.91 16.01 -22.02
N ALA A 293 6.46 16.58 -23.09
CA ALA A 293 5.68 17.02 -24.23
C ALA A 293 5.17 15.83 -25.03
N ILE A 294 3.97 15.97 -25.58
CA ILE A 294 3.35 15.01 -26.49
C ILE A 294 3.52 15.54 -27.90
N GLU A 295 4.25 14.80 -28.72
CA GLU A 295 4.34 15.06 -30.14
C GLU A 295 3.03 14.60 -30.81
N ASN A 296 2.26 15.55 -31.35
CA ASN A 296 1.10 15.22 -32.15
C ASN A 296 1.58 14.83 -33.56
N ALA A 297 1.41 13.57 -33.93
CA ALA A 297 1.46 13.14 -35.33
C ALA A 297 0.23 13.63 -36.12
#